data_AF-A0A2V8TG30-F1
#
_entry.id   AF-A0A2V8TG30-F1
#
_cell.length_a   1.000
_cell.length_b   1.000
_cell.length_c   1.000
_cell.angle_alpha   90.00
_cell.angle_beta   90.00
_cell.angle_gamma   90.00
#
_symmetry.space_group_name_H-M   'P 1'
#
loop_
_entity.id
_entity.type
_entity.pdbx_description
1 polymer ?
#
loop_
_entity_poly.entity_id
_entity_poly.type
_entity_poly.pdbx_seq_one_letter_code
_entity_poly.pdbx_strand_id
1 'polypeptide(L)'
;MHQFAAKASQASQCAKEQGKFWEMNEKLFSNQGKLSVADLKQHAVDLGLKADQFNQCLDSDKYQKDIQKDMDDASKYGVSSTPSFFINGRPFVGAQPLDGFVQVINEELERAGVPIPPPPPAPAPTAAAPAPATPPPGLKAGDPKAKPEVADKGDKKDDKKGDPKGDKP
;
A
#
# COMPACT_ATOMS: atom_id res chain seq x y z
N MET A 1 -2.87 2.83 -11.27
CA MET A 1 -3.83 2.05 -10.47
C MET A 1 -4.09 0.74 -11.19
N HIS A 2 -3.84 -0.41 -10.56
CA HIS A 2 -4.17 -1.71 -11.14
C HIS A 2 -5.67 -1.98 -10.99
N GLN A 3 -6.33 -2.45 -12.05
CA GLN A 3 -7.80 -2.51 -12.14
C GLN A 3 -8.47 -3.25 -10.97
N PHE A 4 -7.86 -4.33 -10.48
CA PHE A 4 -8.42 -5.18 -9.43
C PHE A 4 -7.88 -4.90 -8.03
N ALA A 5 -6.96 -3.95 -7.86
CA ALA A 5 -6.27 -3.76 -6.58
C ALA A 5 -7.23 -3.44 -5.42
N ALA A 6 -8.18 -2.54 -5.64
CA ALA A 6 -9.17 -2.17 -4.61
C ALA A 6 -10.04 -3.38 -4.22
N LYS A 7 -10.52 -4.16 -5.19
CA LYS A 7 -11.33 -5.36 -4.91
C LYS A 7 -10.52 -6.47 -4.24
N ALA A 8 -9.26 -6.67 -4.62
CA ALA A 8 -8.37 -7.63 -3.95
C ALA A 8 -8.05 -7.22 -2.50
N SER A 9 -7.87 -5.92 -2.24
CA SER A 9 -7.74 -5.38 -0.89
C SER A 9 -9.01 -5.64 -0.06
N GLN A 10 -10.18 -5.36 -0.63
CA GLN A 10 -11.46 -5.62 0.02
C GLN A 10 -11.67 -7.12 0.30
N ALA A 11 -11.30 -8.02 -0.62
CA ALA A 11 -11.35 -9.46 -0.39
C ALA A 11 -10.48 -9.89 0.81
N SER A 12 -9.29 -9.30 0.97
CA SER A 12 -8.44 -9.55 2.14
C SER A 12 -9.12 -9.11 3.44
N GLN A 13 -9.76 -7.94 3.45
CA GLN A 13 -10.50 -7.45 4.61
C GLN A 13 -11.74 -8.31 4.91
N CYS A 14 -12.48 -8.75 3.89
CA CYS A 14 -13.61 -9.68 4.07
C CYS A 14 -13.17 -11.04 4.62
N ALA A 15 -11.99 -11.53 4.21
CA ALA A 15 -11.41 -12.75 4.76
C ALA A 15 -10.94 -12.56 6.22
N LYS A 16 -10.46 -11.35 6.56
CA LYS A 16 -10.08 -10.98 7.94
C LYS A 16 -11.25 -11.09 8.91
N GLU A 17 -12.47 -10.73 8.52
CA GLU A 17 -13.67 -10.88 9.36
C GLU A 17 -13.93 -12.33 9.78
N GLN A 18 -13.37 -13.29 9.05
CA GLN A 18 -13.48 -14.72 9.30
C GLN A 18 -12.15 -15.35 9.75
N GLY A 19 -11.16 -14.51 10.10
CA GLY A 19 -9.88 -14.95 10.64
C GLY A 19 -8.85 -15.45 9.61
N LYS A 20 -9.07 -15.25 8.30
CA LYS A 20 -8.20 -15.76 7.22
C LYS A 20 -7.55 -14.68 6.36
N PHE A 21 -7.12 -13.58 6.99
CA PHE A 21 -6.48 -12.48 6.28
C PHE A 21 -5.21 -12.93 5.54
N TRP A 22 -4.31 -13.62 6.25
CA TRP A 22 -3.00 -13.99 5.72
C TRP A 22 -3.11 -15.03 4.61
N GLU A 23 -3.99 -16.00 4.75
CA GLU A 23 -4.22 -17.03 3.76
C GLU A 23 -4.87 -16.45 2.50
N MET A 24 -5.78 -15.49 2.63
CA MET A 24 -6.28 -14.74 1.48
C MET A 24 -5.17 -13.92 0.84
N ASN A 25 -4.35 -13.23 1.63
CA ASN A 25 -3.24 -12.42 1.12
C ASN A 25 -2.26 -13.29 0.29
N GLU A 26 -1.84 -14.42 0.83
CA GLU A 26 -0.96 -15.39 0.14
C GLU A 26 -1.62 -15.89 -1.15
N LYS A 27 -2.90 -16.32 -1.09
CA LYS A 27 -3.66 -16.79 -2.25
C LYS A 27 -3.69 -15.72 -3.36
N LEU A 28 -3.91 -14.46 -3.03
CA LEU A 28 -3.95 -13.36 -3.99
C LEU A 28 -2.57 -13.10 -4.63
N PHE A 29 -1.49 -13.08 -3.85
CA PHE A 29 -0.15 -12.88 -4.37
C PHE A 29 0.32 -14.04 -5.26
N SER A 30 -0.06 -15.27 -4.93
CA SER A 30 0.23 -16.46 -5.76
C SER A 30 -0.63 -16.53 -7.02
N ASN A 31 -1.73 -15.75 -7.11
CA ASN A 31 -2.70 -15.81 -8.20
C ASN A 31 -3.01 -14.42 -8.79
N GLN A 32 -1.99 -13.59 -9.02
CA GLN A 32 -2.17 -12.20 -9.51
C GLN A 32 -2.93 -12.07 -10.85
N GLY A 33 -3.00 -13.13 -11.66
CA GLY A 33 -3.81 -13.18 -12.88
C GLY A 33 -5.30 -13.48 -12.67
N LYS A 34 -5.72 -13.85 -11.46
CA LYS A 34 -7.09 -14.28 -11.10
C LYS A 34 -7.63 -13.41 -9.97
N LEU A 35 -7.95 -12.16 -10.30
CA LEU A 35 -8.38 -11.14 -9.33
C LEU A 35 -9.75 -10.52 -9.68
N SER A 36 -10.49 -11.09 -10.64
CA SER A 36 -11.87 -10.66 -10.89
C SER A 36 -12.75 -10.97 -9.67
N VAL A 37 -13.92 -10.32 -9.55
CA VAL A 37 -14.85 -10.61 -8.44
C VAL A 37 -15.20 -12.10 -8.35
N ALA A 38 -15.37 -12.77 -9.49
CA ALA A 38 -15.62 -14.21 -9.53
C ALA A 38 -14.43 -15.01 -8.98
N ASP A 39 -13.20 -14.67 -9.37
CA ASP A 39 -12.00 -15.31 -8.85
C ASP A 39 -11.85 -15.11 -7.34
N LEU A 40 -12.09 -13.89 -6.84
CA LEU A 40 -11.99 -13.57 -5.41
C LEU A 40 -12.98 -14.38 -4.57
N LYS A 41 -14.21 -14.57 -5.07
CA LYS A 41 -15.21 -15.44 -4.44
C LYS A 41 -14.79 -16.91 -4.49
N GLN A 42 -14.18 -17.36 -5.59
CA GLN A 42 -13.65 -18.71 -5.68
C GLN A 42 -12.48 -18.92 -4.70
N HIS A 43 -11.57 -17.95 -4.55
CA HIS A 43 -10.49 -18.01 -3.56
C HIS A 43 -11.05 -18.12 -2.15
N ALA A 44 -12.13 -17.41 -1.83
CA ALA A 44 -12.80 -17.53 -0.53
C ALA A 44 -13.37 -18.93 -0.30
N VAL A 45 -13.97 -19.55 -1.32
CA VAL A 45 -14.45 -20.94 -1.26
C VAL A 45 -13.29 -21.91 -1.04
N ASP A 46 -12.20 -21.78 -1.81
CA ASP A 46 -11.00 -22.62 -1.69
C ASP A 46 -10.38 -22.54 -0.29
N LEU A 47 -10.45 -21.36 0.33
CA LEU A 47 -9.97 -21.13 1.68
C LEU A 47 -10.96 -21.58 2.76
N GLY A 48 -12.13 -22.12 2.40
CA GLY A 48 -13.15 -22.57 3.34
C GLY A 48 -13.77 -21.42 4.15
N LEU A 49 -13.95 -20.26 3.54
CA LEU A 49 -14.73 -19.15 4.11
C LEU A 49 -16.23 -19.38 3.93
N LYS A 50 -17.04 -18.80 4.81
CA LYS A 50 -18.49 -18.76 4.66
C LYS A 50 -18.84 -17.87 3.47
N ALA A 51 -19.27 -18.49 2.38
CA ALA A 51 -19.51 -17.82 1.10
C ALA A 51 -20.50 -16.66 1.23
N ASP A 52 -21.63 -16.84 1.91
CA ASP A 52 -22.65 -15.79 2.04
C ASP A 52 -22.11 -14.54 2.74
N GLN A 53 -21.38 -14.73 3.85
CA GLN A 53 -20.75 -13.63 4.60
C GLN A 53 -19.68 -12.92 3.76
N PHE A 54 -18.84 -13.69 3.06
CA PHE A 54 -17.80 -13.13 2.21
C PHE A 54 -18.38 -12.35 1.03
N ASN A 55 -19.37 -12.94 0.33
CA ASN A 55 -20.04 -12.33 -0.81
C ASN A 55 -20.74 -11.04 -0.41
N GLN A 56 -21.48 -11.04 0.70
CA GLN A 56 -22.12 -9.84 1.22
C GLN A 56 -21.09 -8.74 1.53
N CYS A 57 -19.97 -9.08 2.16
CA CYS A 57 -18.90 -8.13 2.44
C CYS A 57 -18.25 -7.57 1.16
N LEU A 58 -17.98 -8.41 0.16
CA LEU A 58 -17.30 -8.01 -1.08
C LEU A 58 -18.22 -7.20 -2.02
N ASP A 59 -19.50 -7.60 -2.11
CA ASP A 59 -20.47 -6.99 -3.03
C ASP A 59 -21.03 -5.66 -2.49
N SER A 60 -21.05 -5.47 -1.17
CA SER A 60 -21.52 -4.23 -0.53
C SER A 60 -20.48 -3.11 -0.48
N ASP A 61 -19.27 -3.33 -1.01
CA ASP A 61 -18.19 -2.33 -0.92
C ASP A 61 -17.87 -1.89 0.52
N LYS A 62 -18.07 -2.80 1.50
CA LYS A 62 -17.99 -2.51 2.94
C LYS A 62 -16.72 -1.76 3.36
N TYR A 63 -15.58 -2.09 2.77
CA TYR A 63 -14.27 -1.51 3.08
C TYR A 63 -13.79 -0.43 2.11
N GLN A 64 -14.62 -0.01 1.15
CA GLN A 64 -14.22 0.93 0.11
C GLN A 64 -13.79 2.29 0.68
N LYS A 65 -14.43 2.76 1.76
CA LYS A 65 -14.04 4.00 2.45
C LYS A 65 -12.68 3.89 3.13
N ASP A 66 -12.40 2.78 3.79
CA ASP A 66 -11.11 2.54 4.46
C ASP A 66 -9.99 2.46 3.42
N ILE A 67 -10.22 1.75 2.32
CA ILE A 67 -9.27 1.66 1.20
C ILE A 67 -8.99 3.04 0.59
N GLN A 68 -10.02 3.86 0.38
CA GLN A 68 -9.83 5.21 -0.12
C GLN A 68 -9.03 6.07 0.86
N LYS A 69 -9.33 5.96 2.17
CA LYS A 69 -8.58 6.67 3.20
C LYS A 69 -7.10 6.26 3.21
N ASP A 70 -6.79 4.97 3.08
CA ASP A 70 -5.42 4.47 3.00
C ASP A 70 -4.69 5.03 1.77
N MET A 71 -5.38 5.12 0.62
CA MET A 71 -4.83 5.73 -0.60
C MET A 71 -4.54 7.24 -0.44
N ASP A 72 -5.45 7.96 0.22
CA ASP A 72 -5.29 9.39 0.47
C ASP A 72 -4.12 9.64 1.42
N ASP A 73 -4.00 8.83 2.48
CA ASP A 73 -2.90 8.91 3.42
C ASP A 73 -1.56 8.55 2.75
N ALA A 74 -1.51 7.48 1.96
CA ALA A 74 -0.34 7.15 1.16
C ALA A 74 0.10 8.33 0.27
N SER A 75 -0.85 8.98 -0.39
CA SER A 75 -0.60 10.17 -1.22
C SER A 75 -0.06 11.36 -0.41
N LYS A 76 -0.62 11.63 0.78
CA LYS A 76 -0.12 12.68 1.69
C LYS A 76 1.32 12.45 2.13
N TYR A 77 1.71 11.19 2.32
CA TYR A 77 3.07 10.81 2.67
C TYR A 77 4.00 10.63 1.46
N GLY A 78 3.56 11.03 0.25
CA GLY A 78 4.38 11.01 -0.96
C GLY A 78 4.60 9.61 -1.56
N VAL A 79 3.80 8.62 -1.17
CA VAL A 79 3.87 7.26 -1.72
C VAL A 79 3.26 7.25 -3.12
N SER A 80 4.09 7.03 -4.13
CA SER A 80 3.68 7.00 -5.55
C SER A 80 3.75 5.62 -6.19
N SER A 81 4.34 4.64 -5.51
CA SER A 81 4.50 3.27 -5.99
C SER A 81 4.47 2.26 -4.85
N THR A 82 4.25 1.00 -5.20
CA THR A 82 4.28 -0.12 -4.26
C THR A 82 5.31 -1.17 -4.73
N PRO A 83 5.97 -1.89 -3.80
CA PRO A 83 5.93 -1.65 -2.36
C PRO A 83 6.74 -0.40 -1.96
N SER A 84 6.28 0.30 -0.91
CA SER A 84 6.97 1.42 -0.28
C SER A 84 6.93 1.23 1.23
N PHE A 85 8.04 1.49 1.91
CA PHE A 85 8.21 1.27 3.34
C PHE A 85 8.62 2.57 4.02
N PHE A 86 8.28 2.69 5.30
CA PHE A 86 8.82 3.69 6.20
C PHE A 86 9.49 2.97 7.37
N ILE A 87 10.81 3.08 7.49
CA ILE A 87 11.56 2.49 8.60
C ILE A 87 11.79 3.61 9.60
N ASN A 88 11.02 3.61 10.70
CA ASN A 88 11.01 4.69 11.70
C ASN A 88 10.81 6.09 11.11
N GLY A 89 9.92 6.22 10.11
CA GLY A 89 9.63 7.48 9.42
C GLY A 89 10.58 7.81 8.27
N ARG A 90 11.64 7.02 8.07
CA ARG A 90 12.53 7.16 6.91
C ARG A 90 11.98 6.41 5.70
N PRO A 91 11.72 7.08 4.56
CA PRO A 91 11.18 6.42 3.38
C PRO A 91 12.21 5.47 2.76
N PHE A 92 11.75 4.26 2.41
CA PHE A 92 12.53 3.21 1.76
C PHE A 92 11.67 2.57 0.67
N VAL A 93 11.96 2.88 -0.58
CA VAL A 93 11.02 2.66 -1.70
C VAL A 93 11.44 1.47 -2.56
N GLY A 94 10.45 0.68 -2.97
CA GLY A 94 10.60 -0.46 -3.85
C GLY A 94 10.91 -1.75 -3.11
N ALA A 95 10.87 -2.85 -3.87
CA ALA A 95 11.24 -4.16 -3.38
C ALA A 95 12.76 -4.32 -3.36
N GLN A 96 13.39 -3.78 -2.32
CA GLN A 96 14.84 -3.84 -2.15
C GLN A 96 15.29 -5.23 -1.66
N PRO A 97 16.57 -5.61 -1.90
CA PRO A 97 17.14 -6.81 -1.29
C PRO A 97 17.09 -6.77 0.24
N LEU A 98 17.05 -7.95 0.88
CA LEU A 98 17.03 -8.08 2.34
C LEU A 98 18.15 -7.27 3.01
N ASP A 99 19.37 -7.31 2.47
CA ASP A 99 20.52 -6.58 3.00
C ASP A 99 20.27 -5.07 3.09
N GLY A 100 19.54 -4.51 2.12
CA GLY A 100 19.15 -3.10 2.15
C GLY A 100 18.21 -2.77 3.32
N PHE A 101 17.27 -3.66 3.62
CA PHE A 101 16.42 -3.52 4.80
C PHE A 101 17.24 -3.63 6.10
N VAL A 102 18.11 -4.64 6.19
CA VAL A 102 18.97 -4.85 7.37
C VAL A 102 19.82 -3.62 7.64
N GLN A 103 20.44 -3.05 6.59
CA GLN A 103 21.25 -1.85 6.73
C GLN A 103 20.44 -0.68 7.29
N VAL A 104 19.28 -0.36 6.70
CA VAL A 104 18.48 0.79 7.15
C VAL A 104 17.92 0.58 8.55
N ILE A 105 17.51 -0.65 8.90
CA ILE A 105 17.07 -0.97 10.27
C ILE A 105 18.20 -0.76 11.26
N ASN A 106 19.42 -1.22 10.96
CA ASN A 106 20.57 -1.03 11.85
C ASN A 106 20.91 0.46 12.03
N GLU A 107 20.87 1.24 10.95
CA GLU A 107 21.05 2.71 11.02
C GLU A 107 20.00 3.36 11.95
N GLU A 108 18.75 2.92 11.92
CA GLU A 108 17.68 3.44 12.78
C GLU A 108 17.81 2.96 14.25
N LEU A 109 18.31 1.74 14.48
CA LEU A 109 18.61 1.25 15.83
C LEU A 109 19.75 2.05 16.48
N GLU A 110 20.82 2.32 15.73
CA GLU A 110 21.94 3.16 16.20
C GLU A 110 21.46 4.58 16.55
N ARG A 111 20.63 5.20 15.71
CA ARG A 111 20.02 6.50 15.98
C ARG A 111 19.17 6.50 17.25
N ALA A 112 18.45 5.41 17.51
CA ALA A 112 17.62 5.24 18.69
C ALA A 112 18.42 4.84 19.95
N GLY A 113 19.74 4.60 19.83
CA GLY A 113 20.57 4.10 20.93
C GLY A 113 20.23 2.67 21.35
N VAL A 114 19.58 1.90 20.47
CA VAL A 114 19.20 0.50 20.72
C VAL A 114 20.33 -0.40 20.21
N PRO A 115 20.84 -1.34 21.04
CA PRO A 115 21.84 -2.30 20.59
C PRO A 115 21.36 -3.09 19.37
N ILE A 116 22.21 -3.19 18.36
CA ILE A 116 21.90 -3.96 17.15
C ILE A 116 21.84 -5.45 17.53
N PRO A 117 20.70 -6.14 17.29
CA PRO A 117 20.61 -7.56 17.55
C PRO A 117 21.53 -8.33 16.59
N PRO A 118 22.02 -9.52 16.99
CA PRO A 118 22.73 -10.39 16.05
C PRO A 118 21.85 -10.64 14.82
N PRO A 119 22.44 -10.79 13.62
CA PRO A 119 21.68 -11.05 12.41
C PRO A 119 20.80 -12.29 12.64
N PRO A 120 19.54 -12.27 12.19
CA PRO A 120 18.71 -13.46 12.29
C PRO A 120 19.42 -14.60 11.55
N PRO A 121 19.30 -15.85 12.04
CA PRO A 121 19.78 -16.99 11.28
C PRO A 121 19.18 -16.91 9.88
N ALA A 122 20.00 -17.19 8.85
CA ALA A 122 19.55 -17.17 7.47
C ALA A 122 18.21 -17.91 7.39
N PRO A 123 17.19 -17.34 6.72
CA PRO A 123 15.89 -17.97 6.67
C PRO A 123 16.07 -19.40 6.14
N ALA A 124 15.54 -20.38 6.86
CA ALA A 124 15.35 -21.71 6.30
C ALA A 124 14.61 -21.56 4.96
N PRO A 125 14.80 -22.45 3.97
CA PRO A 125 14.07 -22.42 2.72
C PRO A 125 12.59 -22.80 2.97
N THR A 126 11.87 -21.98 3.71
CA THR A 126 10.42 -21.99 3.83
C THR A 126 9.88 -21.03 2.79
N ALA A 127 8.88 -21.51 2.05
CA ALA A 127 8.13 -20.87 0.98
C ALA A 127 8.43 -19.37 0.86
N ALA A 128 9.18 -19.04 -0.19
CA ALA A 128 9.45 -17.67 -0.59
C ALA A 128 8.19 -16.84 -0.38
N ALA A 129 8.30 -15.78 0.45
CA ALA A 129 7.49 -14.60 0.22
C ALA A 129 7.49 -14.41 -1.30
N PRO A 130 6.32 -14.35 -1.96
CA PRO A 130 6.25 -14.33 -3.41
C PRO A 130 7.23 -13.25 -3.87
N ALA A 131 8.20 -13.67 -4.69
CA ALA A 131 9.24 -12.80 -5.20
C ALA A 131 8.56 -11.49 -5.63
N PRO A 132 9.13 -10.32 -5.29
CA PRO A 132 8.52 -9.07 -5.69
C PRO A 132 8.25 -9.15 -7.19
N ALA A 133 6.98 -9.01 -7.55
CA ALA A 133 6.58 -9.00 -8.95
C ALA A 133 7.53 -8.05 -9.67
N THR A 134 8.25 -8.57 -10.66
CA THR A 134 9.25 -7.82 -11.40
C THR A 134 8.67 -6.46 -11.78
N PRO A 135 9.35 -5.35 -11.46
CA PRO A 135 8.84 -4.04 -11.83
C PRO A 135 8.65 -4.01 -13.37
N PRO A 136 7.60 -3.35 -13.89
CA PRO A 136 7.53 -3.08 -15.31
C PRO A 136 8.82 -2.35 -15.73
N PRO A 137 9.38 -2.65 -16.92
CA PRO A 137 10.61 -2.01 -17.37
C PRO A 137 10.43 -0.48 -17.38
N GLY A 138 11.28 0.26 -16.65
CA GLY A 138 11.30 1.73 -16.73
C GLY A 138 11.56 2.52 -15.44
N LEU A 139 11.57 1.89 -14.26
CA LEU A 139 11.91 2.60 -13.02
C LEU A 139 13.45 2.65 -12.83
N LYS A 140 14.06 3.78 -13.18
CA LYS A 140 15.44 4.06 -12.78
C LYS A 140 15.47 4.29 -11.27
N ALA A 141 16.40 3.63 -10.58
CA ALA A 141 16.71 3.88 -9.18
C ALA A 141 17.09 5.37 -9.03
N GLY A 142 16.31 6.12 -8.25
CA GLY A 142 16.65 7.49 -7.87
C GLY A 142 17.66 7.48 -6.73
N ASP A 143 18.68 8.33 -6.82
CA ASP A 143 19.74 8.47 -5.82
C ASP A 143 19.18 8.78 -4.42
N PRO A 144 19.58 8.05 -3.37
CA PRO A 144 19.07 8.21 -2.00
C PRO A 144 19.53 9.50 -1.29
N LYS A 145 20.09 10.47 -2.01
CA LYS A 145 20.64 11.72 -1.45
C LYS A 145 19.87 13.00 -1.78
N ALA A 146 18.73 12.94 -2.49
CA ALA A 146 17.92 14.13 -2.69
C ALA A 146 17.08 14.44 -1.44
N LYS A 147 17.42 15.52 -0.74
CA LYS A 147 16.55 16.11 0.28
C LYS A 147 15.24 16.56 -0.39
N PRO A 148 14.06 16.31 0.21
CA PRO A 148 12.83 16.88 -0.29
C PRO A 148 12.86 18.40 -0.06
N GLU A 149 12.86 19.16 -1.15
CA GLU A 149 12.66 20.60 -1.13
C GLU A 149 11.18 20.87 -0.81
N VAL A 150 10.93 21.49 0.35
CA VAL A 150 9.59 21.93 0.76
C VAL A 150 9.27 23.20 -0.01
N ALA A 151 8.38 23.11 -0.99
CA ALA A 151 7.83 24.28 -1.65
C ALA A 151 6.76 24.92 -0.75
N ASP A 152 7.18 25.93 0.00
CA ASP A 152 6.32 26.94 0.63
C ASP A 152 5.59 27.74 -0.47
N LYS A 153 4.26 27.60 -0.56
CA LYS A 153 3.43 28.52 -1.35
C LYS A 153 2.80 29.51 -0.40
N GLY A 154 3.46 30.64 -0.27
CA GLY A 154 2.98 31.82 0.44
C GLY A 154 1.61 32.32 -0.07
N ASP A 155 0.81 32.69 0.93
CA ASP A 155 -0.37 33.54 0.90
C ASP A 155 -0.24 34.74 -0.08
N LYS A 156 -1.28 34.94 -0.90
CA LYS A 156 -1.67 36.29 -1.35
C LYS A 156 -3.18 36.37 -1.47
N LYS A 157 -3.79 36.89 -0.40
CA LYS A 157 -5.08 37.58 -0.42
C LYS A 157 -4.93 38.89 -1.20
N ASP A 158 -5.86 39.18 -2.09
CA ASP A 158 -6.27 40.55 -2.38
C ASP A 158 -7.76 40.55 -2.73
N ASP A 159 -8.54 41.00 -1.75
CA ASP A 159 -9.93 41.41 -1.82
C ASP A 159 -10.16 42.51 -2.88
N LYS A 160 -11.17 42.34 -3.75
CA LYS A 160 -11.97 43.49 -4.21
C LYS A 160 -13.37 43.12 -4.74
N LYS A 161 -14.30 43.12 -3.77
CA LYS A 161 -15.69 43.61 -3.78
C LYS A 161 -16.15 44.38 -5.04
N GLY A 162 -17.30 44.01 -5.61
CA GLY A 162 -18.10 44.93 -6.43
C GLY A 162 -19.12 44.32 -7.40
N ASP A 163 -20.23 43.77 -6.89
CA ASP A 163 -21.54 43.85 -7.58
C ASP A 163 -22.02 45.33 -7.56
N PRO A 164 -22.78 45.86 -8.55
CA PRO A 164 -24.14 45.35 -8.80
C PRO A 164 -24.76 45.52 -10.22
N LYS A 165 -25.87 44.79 -10.43
CA LYS A 165 -27.12 45.14 -11.16
C LYS A 165 -27.08 45.47 -12.67
N GLY A 166 -27.85 44.66 -13.42
CA GLY A 166 -28.95 45.06 -14.32
C GLY A 166 -28.65 45.93 -15.55
N ASP A 167 -28.97 45.47 -16.76
CA ASP A 167 -30.25 45.71 -17.43
C ASP A 167 -30.30 44.95 -18.78
N LYS A 168 -31.51 44.82 -19.33
CA LYS A 168 -31.94 44.12 -20.55
C LYS A 168 -31.46 44.84 -21.84
N PRO A 169 -31.86 44.42 -23.07
CA PRO A 169 -32.78 43.36 -23.49
C PRO A 169 -32.16 42.17 -24.25
#